data_AF-A0A8C5TGV3-F1
#
_entry.id   AF-A0A8C5TGV3-F1
#
_cell.length_a   1.000
_cell.length_b   1.000
_cell.length_c   1.000
_cell.angle_alpha   90.00
_cell.angle_beta   90.00
_cell.angle_gamma   90.00
#
_symmetry.space_group_name_H-M   'P 1'
#
loop_
_entity.id
_entity.type
_entity.pdbx_description
1 polymer ?
#
loop_
_entity_poly.entity_id
_entity_poly.type
_entity_poly.pdbx_seq_one_letter_code
_entity_poly.pdbx_strand_id
1 'polypeptide(L)'
;MWLKELYLLVFCAFHQGQYCDICSSANSNKAHPITNAIDGTERWWQSPPLSRGLEFNQVNVTLDLGQLFHVAYVLIKFANSPRPDLWVLERSTDFGLTYEPWQYFASSKRDCIEKFGQHTVDRITRDDHAICTTEYSRIVPLENGEIVVSLVNGRPGAMNFSYSPLLRNFTKATNIRLRFLQTNTLLGHLMGKALRDPTVTRRYYYSIKDISIGGRCVCHGHADVCDSENMLQCDCQHNTCGGSCDHCCPGYNQFPWKPATADSANECQPCNCNGHAYDCYYDPEVDRHKASRSREDKFEGGGVCIDCQHHTTGINCERCIPGYYRSPDHPIDSPYICYRCNCESDFTDGTCEDLTGRCYCKPNYTGEHCDACAEGYLNFPHCYRKWRVTSGTCQCSGPGQYDGSCDSETGQCLCRTGFQGHLCDQCAPGYFNYPLCQREFTLPHRSPAVTWCLSLCLFCVSF
;
A
#
# COMPACT_ATOMS: atom_id res chain seq x y z
N MET A 1 6.94 5.39 -37.48
CA MET A 1 6.59 5.42 -38.92
C MET A 1 7.89 5.36 -39.71
N TRP A 2 8.22 4.18 -40.24
CA TRP A 2 9.52 3.89 -40.87
C TRP A 2 9.52 4.37 -42.33
N LEU A 3 10.11 5.54 -42.60
CA LEU A 3 10.45 5.93 -43.97
C LEU A 3 11.84 5.41 -44.32
N LYS A 4 11.88 4.18 -44.83
CA LYS A 4 12.98 3.71 -45.68
C LYS A 4 12.86 4.40 -47.03
N GLU A 5 13.47 5.57 -47.16
CA GLU A 5 13.77 6.16 -48.46
C GLU A 5 15.29 6.36 -48.55
N LEU A 6 15.87 5.76 -49.57
CA LEU A 6 17.27 5.91 -49.98
C LEU A 6 17.52 7.37 -50.38
N TYR A 7 17.74 8.25 -49.42
CA TYR A 7 18.01 9.66 -49.70
C TYR A 7 19.50 9.93 -49.82
N LEU A 8 19.91 10.28 -51.04
CA LEU A 8 21.18 10.94 -51.33
C LEU A 8 21.00 12.43 -51.02
N LEU A 9 21.64 12.95 -49.96
CA LEU A 9 21.51 14.34 -49.53
C LEU A 9 22.79 15.11 -49.86
N VAL A 10 22.69 16.14 -50.71
CA VAL A 10 23.83 17.04 -50.97
C VAL A 10 23.83 18.14 -49.91
N PHE A 11 24.93 18.26 -49.18
CA PHE A 11 25.17 19.32 -48.21
C PHE A 11 26.47 20.04 -48.53
N CYS A 12 26.63 21.27 -48.06
CA CYS A 12 27.87 22.02 -48.24
C CYS A 12 28.35 22.66 -46.93
N ALA A 13 29.62 22.44 -46.59
CA ALA A 13 30.28 22.95 -45.39
C ALA A 13 31.29 24.08 -45.72
N PHE A 14 31.63 24.88 -44.71
CA PHE A 14 32.60 25.98 -44.81
C PHE A 14 34.02 25.50 -44.44
N HIS A 15 34.61 24.62 -45.25
CA HIS A 15 35.96 24.10 -45.03
C HIS A 15 36.95 24.65 -46.07
N GLN A 16 37.81 25.61 -45.67
CA GLN A 16 38.82 26.27 -46.54
C GLN A 16 38.31 26.67 -47.96
N GLY A 17 37.01 26.94 -48.10
CA GLY A 17 36.30 27.01 -49.38
C GLY A 17 34.85 26.54 -49.24
N GLN A 18 34.18 26.29 -50.37
CA GLN A 18 32.87 25.63 -50.42
C GLN A 18 33.07 24.16 -50.76
N TYR A 19 32.94 23.28 -49.77
CA TYR A 19 33.03 21.83 -49.97
C TYR A 19 31.62 21.24 -49.87
N CYS A 20 31.17 20.54 -50.91
CA CYS A 20 29.90 19.84 -50.90
C CYS A 20 30.11 18.32 -50.94
N ASP A 21 29.38 17.61 -50.10
CA ASP A 21 29.43 16.15 -50.03
C ASP A 21 28.01 15.58 -49.98
N ILE A 22 27.94 14.25 -49.93
CA ILE A 22 26.74 13.46 -50.01
C ILE A 22 26.57 12.70 -48.70
N CYS A 23 25.41 12.84 -48.06
CA CYS A 23 24.96 11.98 -46.98
C CYS A 23 24.06 10.88 -47.57
N SER A 24 24.34 9.61 -47.23
CA SER A 24 23.59 8.45 -47.70
C SER A 24 23.50 7.41 -46.59
N SER A 25 22.28 6.98 -46.27
CA SER A 25 22.03 5.91 -45.28
C SER A 25 22.50 4.53 -45.75
N ALA A 26 22.76 4.34 -47.04
CA ALA A 26 23.21 3.07 -47.61
C ALA A 26 24.71 2.82 -47.46
N ASN A 27 25.51 3.88 -47.27
CA ASN A 27 26.96 3.77 -47.13
C ASN A 27 27.36 4.17 -45.70
N SER A 28 27.93 3.24 -44.94
CA SER A 28 28.34 3.47 -43.55
C SER A 28 29.27 4.68 -43.37
N ASN A 29 30.11 4.98 -44.37
CA ASN A 29 31.06 6.10 -44.32
C ASN A 29 30.42 7.46 -44.60
N LYS A 30 29.19 7.47 -45.14
CA LYS A 30 28.41 8.67 -45.47
C LYS A 30 27.08 8.71 -44.72
N ALA A 31 26.90 7.80 -43.76
CA ALA A 31 25.72 7.73 -42.91
C ALA A 31 25.98 8.53 -41.63
N HIS A 32 25.05 9.43 -41.29
CA HIS A 32 25.14 10.29 -40.12
C HIS A 32 23.94 10.07 -39.18
N PRO A 33 23.74 8.85 -38.64
CA PRO A 33 22.63 8.54 -37.72
C PRO A 33 22.79 9.25 -36.37
N ILE A 34 21.68 9.35 -35.63
CA ILE A 34 21.66 10.05 -34.33
C ILE A 34 22.54 9.36 -33.27
N THR A 35 22.77 8.05 -33.40
CA THR A 35 23.66 7.28 -32.52
C THR A 35 25.08 7.80 -32.51
N ASN A 36 25.54 8.42 -33.61
CA ASN A 36 26.87 9.04 -33.68
C ASN A 36 27.03 10.22 -32.72
N ALA A 37 25.94 10.86 -32.30
CA ALA A 37 26.02 12.00 -31.39
C ALA A 37 26.29 11.60 -29.92
N ILE A 38 26.26 10.30 -29.60
CA ILE A 38 26.41 9.75 -28.24
C ILE A 38 27.42 8.60 -28.18
N ASP A 39 28.11 8.29 -29.28
CA ASP A 39 29.04 7.15 -29.36
C ASP A 39 30.47 7.48 -28.88
N GLY A 40 30.72 8.75 -28.54
CA GLY A 40 32.03 9.23 -28.08
C GLY A 40 33.09 9.33 -29.18
N THR A 41 32.72 9.17 -30.45
CA THR A 41 33.63 9.29 -31.60
C THR A 41 33.57 10.68 -32.22
N GLU A 42 34.45 10.96 -33.20
CA GLU A 42 34.38 12.21 -34.00
C GLU A 42 33.36 12.11 -35.15
N ARG A 43 32.57 11.03 -35.22
CA ARG A 43 31.45 10.95 -36.16
C ARG A 43 30.35 11.89 -35.68
N TRP A 44 29.44 12.24 -36.59
CA TRP A 44 28.33 13.12 -36.24
C TRP A 44 27.01 12.62 -36.79
N TRP A 45 25.95 13.04 -36.11
CA TRP A 45 24.60 13.07 -36.63
C TRP A 45 24.39 14.31 -37.50
N GLN A 46 23.61 14.17 -38.57
CA GLN A 46 23.26 15.28 -39.44
C GLN A 46 21.77 15.29 -39.79
N SER A 47 21.13 16.44 -39.65
CA SER A 47 19.77 16.69 -40.13
C SER A 47 19.73 16.94 -41.65
N PRO A 48 18.57 16.74 -42.30
CA PRO A 48 18.41 17.14 -43.70
C PRO A 48 18.60 18.66 -43.90
N PRO A 49 19.25 19.09 -45.00
CA PRO A 49 19.43 20.51 -45.27
C PRO A 49 18.14 21.20 -45.72
N LEU A 50 18.04 22.51 -45.50
CA LEU A 50 16.87 23.32 -45.88
C LEU A 50 16.51 23.24 -47.37
N SER A 51 17.46 22.88 -48.23
CA SER A 51 17.19 22.63 -49.66
C SER A 51 16.19 21.51 -49.93
N ARG A 52 15.94 20.64 -48.93
CA ARG A 52 14.95 19.55 -49.01
C ARG A 52 13.56 19.97 -48.51
N GLY A 53 13.49 21.03 -47.72
CA GLY A 53 12.27 21.46 -47.06
C GLY A 53 12.54 22.50 -45.99
N LEU A 54 11.66 23.50 -45.87
CA LEU A 54 11.77 24.54 -44.85
C LEU A 54 11.36 24.02 -43.46
N GLU A 55 10.63 22.89 -43.41
CA GLU A 55 10.30 22.17 -42.18
C GLU A 55 11.56 21.74 -41.42
N PHE A 56 12.66 21.44 -42.10
CA PHE A 56 13.95 21.09 -41.48
C PHE A 56 14.67 22.28 -40.82
N ASN A 57 14.08 23.47 -40.87
CA ASN A 57 14.50 24.58 -40.02
C ASN A 57 14.12 24.34 -38.55
N GLN A 58 13.15 23.45 -38.30
CA GLN A 58 12.74 23.03 -36.97
C GLN A 58 13.05 21.53 -36.79
N VAL A 59 13.90 21.20 -35.82
CA VAL A 59 14.31 19.82 -35.57
C VAL A 59 14.33 19.56 -34.07
N ASN A 60 13.73 18.45 -33.66
CA ASN A 60 13.75 18.00 -32.28
C ASN A 60 14.69 16.81 -32.15
N VAL A 61 15.68 16.91 -31.26
CA VAL A 61 16.50 15.78 -30.82
C VAL A 61 16.10 15.46 -29.40
N THR A 62 15.60 14.26 -29.15
CA THR A 62 15.12 13.83 -27.83
C THR A 62 15.99 12.70 -27.34
N LEU A 63 16.47 12.84 -26.10
CA LEU A 63 17.22 11.83 -25.37
C LEU A 63 16.28 11.24 -24.32
N ASP A 64 16.16 9.92 -24.32
CA ASP A 64 15.43 9.16 -23.32
C ASP A 64 16.42 8.57 -22.33
N LEU A 65 16.31 8.98 -21.07
CA LEU A 65 17.19 8.52 -20.00
C LEU A 65 16.69 7.23 -19.35
N GLY A 66 15.46 6.79 -19.66
CA GLY A 66 14.78 5.60 -19.14
C GLY A 66 14.49 5.58 -17.63
N GLN A 67 15.05 6.52 -16.86
CA GLN A 67 14.75 6.74 -15.43
C GLN A 67 14.90 8.23 -15.08
N LEU A 68 14.58 8.57 -13.83
CA LEU A 68 14.71 9.93 -13.33
C LEU A 68 16.15 10.24 -12.90
N PHE A 69 16.75 11.28 -13.48
CA PHE A 69 18.07 11.79 -13.13
C PHE A 69 18.02 13.21 -12.56
N HIS A 70 18.96 13.54 -11.68
CA HIS A 70 19.37 14.91 -11.44
C HIS A 70 20.47 15.29 -12.45
N VAL A 71 20.14 16.17 -13.38
CA VAL A 71 21.06 16.67 -14.40
C VAL A 71 21.74 17.94 -13.90
N ALA A 72 23.08 17.93 -13.89
CA ALA A 72 23.91 19.05 -13.46
C ALA A 72 24.27 19.97 -14.63
N TYR A 73 24.61 19.38 -15.79
CA TYR A 73 24.93 20.13 -16.99
C TYR A 73 24.63 19.33 -18.26
N VAL A 74 24.41 20.05 -19.36
CA VAL A 74 24.27 19.52 -20.71
C VAL A 74 25.34 20.16 -21.59
N LEU A 75 26.14 19.35 -22.26
CA LEU A 75 27.19 19.77 -23.16
C LEU A 75 26.86 19.26 -24.57
N ILE A 76 26.93 20.15 -25.55
CA ILE A 76 26.66 19.83 -26.96
C ILE A 76 27.81 20.35 -27.81
N LYS A 77 28.40 19.47 -28.63
CA LYS A 77 29.40 19.84 -29.65
C LYS A 77 28.84 19.63 -31.04
N PHE A 78 28.83 20.71 -31.81
CA PHE A 78 28.46 20.69 -33.21
C PHE A 78 29.65 20.24 -34.07
N ALA A 79 29.37 19.67 -35.24
CA ALA A 79 30.41 19.15 -36.13
C ALA A 79 30.74 20.17 -37.23
N ASN A 80 30.24 19.92 -38.44
CA ASN A 80 30.48 20.72 -39.64
C ASN A 80 29.35 21.73 -39.92
N SER A 81 28.61 22.12 -38.89
CA SER A 81 27.57 23.15 -38.95
C SER A 81 27.74 24.16 -37.81
N PRO A 82 27.34 25.44 -38.02
CA PRO A 82 27.31 26.40 -36.93
C PRO A 82 26.25 26.02 -35.88
N ARG A 83 26.39 26.63 -34.70
CA ARG A 83 25.38 26.52 -33.64
C ARG A 83 24.03 27.12 -34.09
N PRO A 84 22.88 26.62 -33.58
CA PRO A 84 21.57 27.14 -33.93
C PRO A 84 21.43 28.62 -33.55
N ASP A 85 20.56 29.33 -34.28
CA ASP A 85 20.24 30.72 -34.00
C ASP A 85 19.26 30.83 -32.84
N LEU A 86 18.10 30.16 -33.00
CA LEU A 86 17.01 30.13 -32.05
C LEU A 86 16.69 28.68 -31.69
N TRP A 87 16.74 28.34 -30.40
CA TRP A 87 16.39 27.01 -29.91
C TRP A 87 16.09 27.00 -28.41
N VAL A 88 15.52 25.90 -27.95
CA VAL A 88 15.14 25.69 -26.55
C VAL A 88 15.70 24.35 -26.07
N LEU A 89 16.31 24.36 -24.89
CA LEU A 89 16.63 23.17 -24.13
C LEU A 89 15.45 22.89 -23.20
N GLU A 90 14.82 21.74 -23.37
CA GLU A 90 13.63 21.35 -22.62
C GLU A 90 13.87 20.02 -21.90
N ARG A 91 13.08 19.78 -20.85
CA ARG A 91 13.08 18.55 -20.07
C ARG A 91 11.67 18.03 -19.87
N SER A 92 11.57 16.73 -19.61
CA SER A 92 10.35 16.07 -19.14
C SER A 92 10.67 15.35 -17.83
N THR A 93 9.69 15.29 -16.93
CA THR A 93 9.73 14.46 -15.72
C THR A 93 8.70 13.33 -15.74
N ASP A 94 7.97 13.20 -16.85
CA ASP A 94 6.81 12.32 -17.04
C ASP A 94 6.96 11.43 -18.28
N PHE A 95 8.21 11.04 -18.59
CA PHE A 95 8.56 10.09 -19.66
C PHE A 95 8.18 10.59 -21.06
N GLY A 96 8.35 11.89 -21.29
CA GLY A 96 8.18 12.53 -22.60
C GLY A 96 6.75 12.95 -22.92
N LEU A 97 5.83 12.92 -21.96
CA LEU A 97 4.45 13.37 -22.15
C LEU A 97 4.36 14.90 -22.18
N THR A 98 5.01 15.58 -21.24
CA THR A 98 5.08 17.03 -21.17
C THR A 98 6.52 17.52 -21.13
N TYR A 99 6.73 18.73 -21.63
CA TYR A 99 8.04 19.34 -21.69
C TYR A 99 8.02 20.75 -21.13
N GLU A 100 8.98 21.02 -20.26
CA GLU A 100 9.23 22.32 -19.66
C GLU A 100 10.61 22.84 -20.09
N PRO A 101 10.76 24.15 -20.29
CA PRO A 101 12.02 24.75 -20.70
C PRO A 101 13.01 24.81 -19.54
N TRP A 102 14.23 24.32 -19.77
CA TRP A 102 15.38 24.60 -18.91
C TRP A 102 16.04 25.93 -19.27
N GLN A 103 16.26 26.16 -20.56
CA GLN A 103 16.96 27.34 -21.04
C GLN A 103 16.63 27.67 -22.49
N TYR A 104 16.60 28.95 -22.80
CA TYR A 104 16.37 29.48 -24.14
C TYR A 104 17.66 30.06 -24.74
N PHE A 105 17.72 30.06 -26.06
CA PHE A 105 18.89 30.53 -26.80
C PHE A 105 18.43 31.30 -28.04
N ALA A 106 19.00 32.49 -28.24
CA ALA A 106 18.71 33.36 -29.39
C ALA A 106 19.96 34.19 -29.76
N SER A 107 20.12 34.61 -31.00
CA SER A 107 21.26 35.45 -31.40
C SER A 107 21.23 36.87 -30.83
N SER A 108 20.05 37.40 -30.49
CA SER A 108 19.90 38.73 -29.90
C SER A 108 18.96 38.75 -28.69
N LYS A 109 19.16 39.73 -27.79
CA LYS A 109 18.26 39.95 -26.65
C LYS A 109 16.83 40.29 -27.11
N ARG A 110 16.71 40.96 -28.26
CA ARG A 110 15.41 41.29 -28.84
C ARG A 110 14.65 40.03 -29.22
N ASP A 111 15.32 39.07 -29.85
CA ASP A 111 14.72 37.79 -30.22
C ASP A 111 14.31 36.98 -28.99
N CYS A 112 15.10 37.00 -27.91
CA CYS A 112 14.69 36.40 -26.63
C CYS A 112 13.34 36.97 -26.14
N ILE A 113 13.20 38.30 -26.13
CA ILE A 113 11.99 38.97 -25.66
C ILE A 113 10.80 38.69 -26.58
N GLU A 114 11.00 38.81 -27.90
CA GLU A 114 9.93 38.62 -28.89
C GLU A 114 9.46 37.16 -28.98
N LYS A 115 10.35 36.17 -28.77
CA LYS A 115 10.02 34.75 -28.90
C LYS A 115 9.67 34.06 -27.59
N PHE A 116 10.31 34.44 -26.48
CA PHE A 116 10.18 33.74 -25.19
C PHE A 116 9.68 34.66 -24.07
N GLY A 117 9.60 35.98 -24.30
CA GLY A 117 9.06 36.96 -23.36
C GLY A 117 10.14 37.67 -22.54
N GLN A 118 9.77 38.84 -22.00
CA GLN A 118 10.68 39.74 -21.28
C GLN A 118 11.37 39.09 -20.07
N HIS A 119 10.62 38.29 -19.31
CA HIS A 119 11.07 37.63 -18.08
C HIS A 119 12.26 36.66 -18.29
N THR A 120 12.55 36.27 -19.53
CA THR A 120 13.66 35.35 -19.85
C THR A 120 15.03 36.04 -19.87
N VAL A 121 15.07 37.37 -19.99
CA VAL A 121 16.33 38.14 -20.07
C VAL A 121 16.78 38.64 -18.68
N ASP A 122 15.96 38.41 -17.65
CA ASP A 122 16.27 38.79 -16.28
C ASP A 122 17.36 37.91 -15.67
N ARG A 123 17.99 38.41 -14.60
CA ARG A 123 18.98 37.63 -13.84
C ARG A 123 18.27 36.51 -13.08
N ILE A 124 18.98 35.40 -12.88
CA ILE A 124 18.51 34.28 -12.07
C ILE A 124 18.31 34.77 -10.63
N THR A 125 17.06 34.83 -10.19
CA THR A 125 16.67 35.16 -8.80
C THR A 125 16.05 33.96 -8.08
N ARG A 126 15.58 32.96 -8.83
CA ARG A 126 14.95 31.74 -8.32
C ARG A 126 15.60 30.51 -8.94
N ASP A 127 15.58 29.40 -8.20
CA ASP A 127 16.17 28.13 -8.63
C ASP A 127 15.49 27.48 -9.83
N ASP A 128 14.22 27.82 -10.10
CA ASP A 128 13.42 27.25 -11.19
C ASP A 128 13.33 28.17 -12.44
N HIS A 129 14.04 29.30 -12.43
CA HIS A 129 13.95 30.28 -13.51
C HIS A 129 14.66 29.80 -14.78
N ALA A 130 13.94 29.75 -15.90
CA ALA A 130 14.46 29.50 -17.24
C ALA A 130 14.82 30.83 -17.93
N ILE A 131 16.10 31.01 -18.24
CA ILE A 131 16.64 32.25 -18.85
C ILE A 131 16.93 32.08 -20.34
N CYS A 132 17.10 33.19 -21.04
CA CYS A 132 17.55 33.24 -22.43
C CYS A 132 18.97 33.80 -22.51
N THR A 133 19.89 33.06 -23.12
CA THR A 133 21.27 33.51 -23.36
C THR A 133 21.54 33.76 -24.84
N THR A 134 22.39 34.74 -25.12
CA THR A 134 22.87 35.08 -26.47
C THR A 134 24.32 34.68 -26.71
N GLU A 135 24.97 34.06 -25.72
CA GLU A 135 26.40 33.71 -25.78
C GLU A 135 26.68 32.60 -26.79
N TYR A 136 25.78 31.61 -26.85
CA TYR A 136 25.96 30.39 -27.63
C TYR A 136 25.27 30.40 -29.01
N SER A 137 24.59 31.48 -29.38
CA SER A 137 23.89 31.61 -30.67
C SER A 137 24.63 32.49 -31.69
N ARG A 138 25.87 32.91 -31.39
CA ARG A 138 26.72 33.60 -32.38
C ARG A 138 27.17 32.61 -33.46
N ILE A 139 27.18 33.08 -34.72
CA ILE A 139 27.49 32.25 -35.89
C ILE A 139 28.93 31.71 -35.92
N VAL A 140 29.86 32.40 -35.25
CA VAL A 140 31.24 31.90 -35.06
C VAL A 140 31.28 31.08 -33.77
N PRO A 141 31.91 29.89 -33.77
CA PRO A 141 32.59 29.24 -34.90
C PRO A 141 31.61 28.53 -35.86
N LEU A 142 32.01 28.40 -37.12
CA LEU A 142 31.23 27.72 -38.17
C LEU A 142 31.28 26.19 -38.08
N GLU A 143 32.28 25.66 -37.37
CA GLU A 143 32.50 24.23 -37.12
C GLU A 143 32.95 24.06 -35.67
N ASN A 144 32.74 22.87 -35.09
CA ASN A 144 33.19 22.52 -33.73
C ASN A 144 32.68 23.50 -32.65
N GLY A 145 31.51 24.09 -32.86
CA GLY A 145 30.88 24.97 -31.90
C GLY A 145 30.43 24.21 -30.66
N GLU A 146 30.79 24.71 -29.49
CA GLU A 146 30.43 24.11 -28.21
C GLU A 146 29.37 24.95 -27.49
N ILE A 147 28.46 24.25 -26.82
CA ILE A 147 27.45 24.82 -25.94
C ILE A 147 27.52 24.07 -24.61
N VAL A 148 27.77 24.81 -23.53
CA VAL A 148 27.77 24.27 -22.17
C VAL A 148 26.64 24.93 -21.40
N VAL A 149 25.73 24.12 -20.88
CA VAL A 149 24.58 24.55 -20.11
C VAL A 149 24.70 24.00 -18.69
N SER A 150 24.97 24.85 -17.71
CA SER A 150 24.92 24.45 -16.30
C SER A 150 23.54 24.72 -15.73
N LEU A 151 22.92 23.69 -15.16
CA LEU A 151 21.60 23.80 -14.53
C LEU A 151 21.70 24.19 -13.04
N VAL A 152 22.88 24.10 -12.44
CA VAL A 152 23.11 24.35 -11.01
C VAL A 152 23.84 25.68 -10.77
N ASN A 153 24.84 26.02 -11.59
CA ASN A 153 25.68 27.19 -11.34
C ASN A 153 24.89 28.50 -11.47
N GLY A 154 25.16 29.45 -10.57
CA GLY A 154 24.52 30.77 -10.56
C GLY A 154 23.11 30.79 -9.97
N ARG A 155 22.61 29.67 -9.44
CA ARG A 155 21.30 29.59 -8.75
C ARG A 155 21.44 29.71 -7.23
N PRO A 156 20.50 30.36 -6.52
CA PRO A 156 20.57 30.54 -5.06
C PRO A 156 20.78 29.24 -4.25
N GLY A 157 20.11 28.16 -4.65
CA GLY A 157 20.18 26.85 -3.99
C GLY A 157 21.44 26.04 -4.29
N ALA A 158 22.36 26.54 -5.13
CA ALA A 158 23.53 25.78 -5.58
C ALA A 158 24.45 25.35 -4.42
N MET A 159 24.65 26.23 -3.43
CA MET A 159 25.49 25.95 -2.26
C MET A 159 24.86 24.94 -1.30
N ASN A 160 23.54 24.75 -1.37
CA ASN A 160 22.83 23.86 -0.47
C ASN A 160 21.75 23.04 -1.20
N PHE A 161 22.19 22.27 -2.21
CA PHE A 161 21.30 21.54 -3.12
C PHE A 161 20.31 20.61 -2.40
N SER A 162 20.75 19.90 -1.34
CA SER A 162 19.91 18.96 -0.60
C SER A 162 18.66 19.61 0.02
N TYR A 163 18.78 20.88 0.43
CA TYR A 163 17.73 21.64 1.10
C TYR A 163 16.98 22.59 0.17
N SER A 164 17.34 22.70 -1.11
CA SER A 164 16.56 23.44 -2.10
C SER A 164 15.62 22.50 -2.87
N PRO A 165 14.32 22.41 -2.48
CA PRO A 165 13.36 21.57 -3.19
C PRO A 165 13.13 22.08 -4.62
N LEU A 166 13.19 23.40 -4.86
CA LEU A 166 13.02 24.00 -6.17
C LEU A 166 14.16 23.59 -7.12
N LEU A 167 15.42 23.68 -6.68
CA LEU A 167 16.55 23.31 -7.52
C LEU A 167 16.61 21.81 -7.79
N ARG A 168 16.29 21.00 -6.77
CA ARG A 168 16.14 19.55 -6.93
C ARG A 168 15.06 19.22 -7.96
N ASN A 169 13.92 19.89 -7.92
CA ASN A 169 12.87 19.66 -8.90
C ASN A 169 13.28 20.16 -10.29
N PHE A 170 13.89 21.34 -10.38
CA PHE A 170 14.33 21.92 -11.64
C PHE A 170 15.35 21.03 -12.38
N THR A 171 16.31 20.43 -11.66
CA THR A 171 17.34 19.55 -12.26
C THR A 171 16.85 18.15 -12.62
N LYS A 172 15.62 17.76 -12.21
CA LYS A 172 15.07 16.43 -12.53
C LYS A 172 14.71 16.31 -14.01
N ALA A 173 15.07 15.19 -14.64
CA ALA A 173 14.59 14.83 -15.96
C ALA A 173 14.58 13.31 -16.19
N THR A 174 13.59 12.85 -16.96
CA THR A 174 13.52 11.53 -17.60
C THR A 174 13.81 11.63 -19.10
N ASN A 175 13.41 12.74 -19.74
CA ASN A 175 13.77 13.01 -21.13
C ASN A 175 14.31 14.42 -21.28
N ILE A 176 15.23 14.59 -22.21
CA ILE A 176 15.83 15.88 -22.56
C ILE A 176 15.57 16.12 -24.03
N ARG A 177 15.04 17.30 -24.37
CA ARG A 177 14.72 17.65 -25.75
C ARG A 177 15.46 18.91 -26.17
N LEU A 178 16.28 18.77 -27.21
CA LEU A 178 16.88 19.88 -27.93
C LEU A 178 15.91 20.29 -29.03
N ARG A 179 15.20 21.40 -28.84
CA ARG A 179 14.21 21.90 -29.79
C ARG A 179 14.80 23.03 -30.60
N PHE A 180 15.37 22.69 -31.76
CA PHE A 180 15.89 23.68 -32.70
C PHE A 180 14.75 24.33 -33.46
N LEU A 181 14.70 25.67 -33.46
CA LEU A 181 13.62 26.45 -34.10
C LEU A 181 14.09 27.16 -35.37
N GLN A 182 15.39 27.54 -35.41
CA GLN A 182 15.95 28.29 -36.53
C GLN A 182 17.45 28.00 -36.74
N THR A 183 17.84 27.78 -38.00
CA THR A 183 19.24 27.63 -38.40
C THR A 183 19.93 28.99 -38.41
N ASN A 184 21.20 29.05 -38.02
CA ASN A 184 21.98 30.28 -38.10
C ASN A 184 22.44 30.58 -39.54
N THR A 185 22.20 31.80 -40.00
CA THR A 185 22.46 32.21 -41.38
C THR A 185 23.33 33.46 -41.42
N LEU A 186 24.33 33.48 -42.30
CA LEU A 186 25.08 34.71 -42.63
C LEU A 186 24.13 35.73 -43.27
N LEU A 187 24.20 36.99 -42.86
CA LEU A 187 23.29 38.06 -43.34
C LEU A 187 23.20 38.12 -44.89
N GLY A 188 24.30 37.90 -45.61
CA GLY A 188 24.34 37.90 -47.08
C GLY A 188 23.58 36.76 -47.76
N HIS A 189 23.17 35.72 -47.02
CA HIS A 189 22.46 34.56 -47.55
C HIS A 189 20.96 34.57 -47.19
N LEU A 190 20.48 35.57 -46.46
CA LEU A 190 19.06 35.71 -46.09
C LEU A 190 18.16 35.80 -47.32
N MET A 191 18.57 36.56 -48.35
CA MET A 191 17.82 36.67 -49.61
C MET A 191 17.80 35.34 -50.38
N GLY A 192 18.91 34.61 -50.43
CA GLY A 192 18.98 33.28 -51.06
C GLY A 192 18.15 32.21 -50.34
N LYS A 193 18.06 32.29 -48.99
CA LYS A 193 17.14 31.45 -48.20
C LYS A 193 15.68 31.79 -48.47
N ALA A 194 15.33 33.08 -48.56
CA ALA A 194 13.98 33.53 -48.89
C ALA A 194 13.54 33.10 -50.30
N LEU A 195 14.47 33.14 -51.27
CA LEU A 195 14.27 32.70 -52.65
C LEU A 195 14.40 31.17 -52.86
N ARG A 196 14.68 30.41 -51.80
CA ARG A 196 14.88 28.94 -51.84
C ARG A 196 15.97 28.48 -52.82
N ASP A 197 17.05 29.25 -52.96
CA ASP A 197 18.17 28.88 -53.81
C ASP A 197 18.85 27.61 -53.25
N PRO A 198 18.89 26.48 -53.99
CA PRO A 198 19.53 25.25 -53.56
C PRO A 198 21.01 25.43 -53.20
N THR A 199 21.71 26.35 -53.86
CA THR A 199 23.15 26.63 -53.66
C THR A 199 23.44 27.19 -52.26
N VAL A 200 22.47 27.92 -51.72
CA VAL A 200 22.52 28.55 -50.39
C VAL A 200 21.90 27.63 -49.34
N THR A 201 20.72 27.06 -49.64
CA THR A 201 19.94 26.25 -48.68
C THR A 201 20.55 24.87 -48.38
N ARG A 202 21.46 24.36 -49.21
CA ARG A 202 22.27 23.15 -48.93
C ARG A 202 23.29 23.33 -47.79
N ARG A 203 23.56 24.58 -47.37
CA ARG A 203 24.52 24.91 -46.30
C ARG A 203 23.90 24.99 -44.92
N TYR A 204 22.57 24.96 -44.84
CA TYR A 204 21.84 25.14 -43.59
C TYR A 204 21.23 23.82 -43.17
N TYR A 205 21.85 23.23 -42.16
CA TYR A 205 21.46 22.01 -41.47
C TYR A 205 22.10 22.03 -40.08
N TYR A 206 21.62 21.17 -39.20
CA TYR A 206 22.23 20.87 -37.90
C TYR A 206 23.11 19.62 -37.97
N SER A 207 24.27 19.67 -37.33
CA SER A 207 25.17 18.53 -37.14
C SER A 207 25.69 18.49 -35.71
N ILE A 208 25.63 17.33 -35.06
CA ILE A 208 26.04 17.15 -33.66
C ILE A 208 26.95 15.93 -33.60
N LYS A 209 28.16 16.11 -33.04
CA LYS A 209 29.11 15.01 -32.85
C LYS A 209 29.14 14.47 -31.43
N ASP A 210 28.78 15.28 -30.44
CA ASP A 210 28.81 14.86 -29.05
C ASP A 210 27.70 15.56 -28.26
N ILE A 211 26.91 14.76 -27.55
CA ILE A 211 25.94 15.17 -26.54
C ILE A 211 26.34 14.46 -25.25
N SER A 212 26.88 15.25 -24.32
CA SER A 212 27.33 14.76 -23.02
C SER A 212 26.44 15.37 -21.93
N ILE A 213 25.79 14.51 -21.15
CA ILE A 213 24.91 14.91 -20.05
C ILE A 213 25.57 14.48 -18.74
N GLY A 214 25.93 15.47 -17.92
CA GLY A 214 26.44 15.22 -16.58
C GLY A 214 25.31 15.21 -15.57
N GLY A 215 25.18 14.12 -14.81
CA GLY A 215 24.15 13.98 -13.78
C GLY A 215 24.36 12.76 -12.89
N ARG A 216 23.40 12.50 -12.02
CA ARG A 216 23.33 11.30 -11.18
C ARG A 216 21.89 10.80 -11.07
N CYS A 217 21.69 9.50 -10.88
CA CYS A 217 20.35 8.95 -10.71
C CYS A 217 19.73 9.46 -9.40
N VAL A 218 18.39 9.47 -9.34
CA VAL A 218 17.65 9.83 -8.14
C VAL A 218 17.40 8.58 -7.30
N CYS A 219 18.31 8.26 -6.37
CA CYS A 219 18.16 7.10 -5.46
C CYS A 219 17.89 7.50 -4.00
N HIS A 220 17.55 8.77 -3.75
CA HIS A 220 17.31 9.34 -2.42
C HIS A 220 18.46 9.15 -1.40
N GLY A 221 19.67 8.84 -1.87
CA GLY A 221 20.85 8.55 -1.05
C GLY A 221 20.89 7.13 -0.49
N HIS A 222 20.06 6.23 -1.02
CA HIS A 222 20.06 4.81 -0.66
C HIS A 222 20.66 3.90 -1.73
N ALA A 223 21.37 4.43 -2.72
CA ALA A 223 22.15 3.61 -3.66
C ALA A 223 23.36 4.41 -4.17
N ASP A 224 24.48 3.71 -4.36
CA ASP A 224 25.71 4.28 -4.91
C ASP A 224 25.82 4.07 -6.43
N VAL A 225 25.11 3.08 -6.97
CA VAL A 225 25.17 2.67 -8.37
C VAL A 225 23.76 2.44 -8.91
N CYS A 226 23.56 2.69 -10.21
CA CYS A 226 22.33 2.40 -10.93
C CYS A 226 22.70 1.55 -12.14
N ASP A 227 22.99 0.27 -11.88
CA ASP A 227 23.35 -0.68 -12.93
C ASP A 227 22.98 -2.10 -12.47
N SER A 228 21.85 -2.59 -12.97
CA SER A 228 21.59 -4.03 -12.99
C SER A 228 21.13 -4.39 -14.39
N GLU A 229 21.93 -5.23 -15.05
CA GLU A 229 21.93 -5.85 -16.39
C GLU A 229 20.79 -5.66 -17.42
N ASN A 230 19.63 -5.09 -17.10
CA ASN A 230 18.57 -4.69 -18.05
C ASN A 230 17.62 -3.57 -17.53
N MET A 231 17.94 -2.88 -16.44
CA MET A 231 17.05 -1.84 -15.88
C MET A 231 17.86 -0.68 -15.32
N LEU A 232 17.57 0.52 -15.84
CA LEU A 232 18.04 1.82 -15.34
C LEU A 232 17.43 2.10 -13.96
N GLN A 233 17.77 1.28 -12.97
CA GLN A 233 17.21 1.30 -11.61
C GLN A 233 18.35 1.36 -10.59
N CYS A 234 18.07 2.04 -9.48
CA CYS A 234 19.00 2.11 -8.35
C CYS A 234 19.21 0.72 -7.73
N ASP A 235 20.45 0.37 -7.43
CA ASP A 235 20.77 -0.80 -6.60
C ASP A 235 20.57 -0.43 -5.13
N CYS A 236 19.31 -0.57 -4.66
CA CYS A 236 18.90 -0.03 -3.38
C CYS A 236 19.51 -0.75 -2.18
N GLN A 237 20.05 0.04 -1.27
CA GLN A 237 20.60 -0.34 0.03
C GLN A 237 19.68 0.16 1.16
N HIS A 238 20.14 0.08 2.41
CA HIS A 238 19.42 0.61 3.59
C HIS A 238 17.99 0.04 3.77
N ASN A 239 17.75 -1.18 3.28
CA ASN A 239 16.45 -1.87 3.24
C ASN A 239 15.35 -1.06 2.53
N THR A 240 15.75 -0.31 1.50
CA THR A 240 14.83 0.43 0.62
C THR A 240 14.62 -0.32 -0.69
N CYS A 241 13.45 -0.16 -1.27
CA CYS A 241 13.02 -0.85 -2.48
C CYS A 241 12.38 0.16 -3.45
N GLY A 242 12.19 -0.27 -4.70
CA GLY A 242 11.64 0.57 -5.79
C GLY A 242 12.66 1.03 -6.81
N GLY A 243 12.19 1.65 -7.90
CA GLY A 243 13.02 2.14 -9.01
C GLY A 243 14.09 3.16 -8.57
N SER A 244 13.71 3.96 -7.58
CA SER A 244 14.49 5.08 -7.03
C SER A 244 14.75 4.95 -5.54
N CYS A 245 14.51 3.77 -4.94
CA CYS A 245 14.61 3.57 -3.49
C CYS A 245 13.66 4.49 -2.69
N ASP A 246 12.43 4.62 -3.16
CA ASP A 246 11.43 5.59 -2.69
C ASP A 246 10.49 5.04 -1.60
N HIS A 247 10.65 3.78 -1.22
CA HIS A 247 9.90 3.15 -0.12
C HIS A 247 10.75 2.10 0.60
N CYS A 248 10.34 1.71 1.80
CA CYS A 248 10.96 0.62 2.53
C CYS A 248 10.59 -0.74 1.91
N CYS A 249 11.50 -1.70 1.97
CA CYS A 249 11.22 -3.06 1.53
C CYS A 249 10.16 -3.73 2.43
N PRO A 250 9.47 -4.78 1.91
CA PRO A 250 8.55 -5.59 2.70
C PRO A 250 9.19 -6.06 4.01
N GLY A 251 8.46 -5.90 5.12
CA GLY A 251 8.93 -6.23 6.47
C GLY A 251 9.77 -5.15 7.16
N TYR A 252 10.10 -4.04 6.50
CA TYR A 252 10.96 -2.96 7.04
C TYR A 252 10.22 -1.65 7.34
N ASN A 253 8.94 -1.75 7.69
CA ASN A 253 8.05 -0.59 7.90
C ASN A 253 7.86 -0.24 9.39
N GLN A 254 8.89 -0.43 10.24
CA GLN A 254 8.80 -0.05 11.66
C GLN A 254 8.66 1.46 11.85
N PHE A 255 9.31 2.24 10.98
CA PHE A 255 9.31 3.70 10.95
C PHE A 255 8.98 4.21 9.55
N PRO A 256 8.51 5.46 9.40
CA PRO A 256 8.21 6.00 8.08
C PRO A 256 9.50 6.19 7.28
N TRP A 257 9.45 5.84 5.99
CA TRP A 257 10.56 6.04 5.05
C TRP A 257 11.00 7.51 5.01
N LYS A 258 12.32 7.74 4.94
CA LYS A 258 12.92 9.07 4.81
C LYS A 258 14.15 8.98 3.91
N PRO A 259 14.40 10.01 3.06
CA PRO A 259 15.63 10.06 2.27
C PRO A 259 16.86 10.15 3.17
N ALA A 260 18.00 9.62 2.73
CA ALA A 260 19.26 9.77 3.44
C ALA A 260 19.71 11.24 3.49
N THR A 261 20.35 11.63 4.59
CA THR A 261 20.98 12.93 4.79
C THR A 261 22.50 12.77 4.93
N ALA A 262 23.23 13.88 5.02
CA ALA A 262 24.68 13.84 5.26
C ALA A 262 25.03 13.22 6.62
N ASP A 263 24.14 13.33 7.59
CA ASP A 263 24.36 12.90 8.98
C ASP A 263 23.75 11.53 9.30
N SER A 264 22.79 11.05 8.50
CA SER A 264 22.07 9.80 8.76
C SER A 264 21.61 9.13 7.46
N ALA A 265 21.87 7.83 7.33
CA ALA A 265 21.38 7.01 6.22
C ALA A 265 19.85 6.86 6.20
N ASN A 266 19.19 7.06 7.35
CA ASN A 266 17.73 6.87 7.52
C ASN A 266 17.25 5.51 6.97
N GLU A 267 17.99 4.46 7.32
CA GLU A 267 17.67 3.10 6.91
C GLU A 267 16.32 2.63 7.43
N CYS A 268 15.62 1.87 6.60
CA CYS A 268 14.36 1.26 6.98
C CYS A 268 14.60 0.14 7.98
N GLN A 269 13.79 0.11 9.03
CA GLN A 269 13.96 -0.81 10.15
C GLN A 269 12.95 -1.95 10.11
N PRO A 270 13.38 -3.19 10.39
CA PRO A 270 12.51 -4.36 10.36
C PRO A 270 11.43 -4.26 11.44
N CYS A 271 10.22 -4.67 11.10
CA CYS A 271 9.16 -4.87 12.07
C CYS A 271 9.44 -6.09 12.95
N ASN A 272 8.96 -6.05 14.19
CA ASN A 272 8.97 -7.22 15.05
C ASN A 272 7.64 -7.97 14.93
N CYS A 273 7.61 -9.08 14.19
CA CYS A 273 6.42 -9.92 14.07
C CYS A 273 6.54 -11.25 14.82
N ASN A 274 7.47 -11.36 15.79
CA ASN A 274 7.78 -12.59 16.52
C ASN A 274 7.99 -13.82 15.59
N GLY A 275 8.54 -13.62 14.38
CA GLY A 275 8.72 -14.72 13.42
C GLY A 275 7.42 -15.32 12.85
N HIS A 276 6.29 -14.63 12.97
CA HIS A 276 4.98 -15.10 12.50
C HIS A 276 4.44 -14.33 11.31
N ALA A 277 5.10 -13.28 10.86
CA ALA A 277 4.82 -12.61 9.59
C ALA A 277 6.13 -12.19 8.92
N TYR A 278 6.11 -12.13 7.60
CA TYR A 278 7.24 -11.67 6.79
C TYR A 278 7.15 -10.17 6.49
N ASP A 279 5.94 -9.64 6.40
CA ASP A 279 5.70 -8.27 5.95
C ASP A 279 4.88 -7.49 7.00
N CYS A 280 4.93 -6.17 6.90
CA CYS A 280 4.26 -5.22 7.78
C CYS A 280 4.05 -3.89 7.07
N TYR A 281 3.08 -3.09 7.52
CA TYR A 281 2.91 -1.71 7.10
C TYR A 281 3.12 -0.75 8.28
N TYR A 282 3.42 0.51 7.97
CA TYR A 282 3.54 1.55 8.99
C TYR A 282 2.19 2.21 9.27
N ASP A 283 1.79 2.28 10.53
CA ASP A 283 0.60 2.97 11.01
C ASP A 283 1.00 4.13 11.96
N PRO A 284 0.73 5.40 11.58
CA PRO A 284 1.03 6.57 12.41
C PRO A 284 0.31 6.57 13.76
N GLU A 285 -0.89 5.99 13.85
CA GLU A 285 -1.65 5.95 15.11
C GLU A 285 -1.04 4.94 16.07
N VAL A 286 -0.55 3.80 15.57
CA VAL A 286 0.19 2.81 16.36
C VAL A 286 1.47 3.40 16.91
N ASP A 287 2.21 4.17 16.11
CA ASP A 287 3.42 4.89 16.51
C ASP A 287 3.13 5.92 17.62
N ARG A 288 2.08 6.73 17.42
CA ARG A 288 1.68 7.74 18.41
C ARG A 288 1.34 7.13 19.77
N HIS A 289 0.69 5.96 19.78
CA HIS A 289 0.34 5.25 21.01
C HIS A 289 1.46 4.35 21.54
N LYS A 290 2.61 4.26 20.86
CA LYS A 290 3.72 3.34 21.17
C LYS A 290 3.24 1.90 21.33
N ALA A 291 2.40 1.45 20.40
CA ALA A 291 1.76 0.15 20.49
C ALA A 291 2.48 -0.96 19.70
N SER A 292 3.41 -0.60 18.79
CA SER A 292 4.32 -1.56 18.15
C SER A 292 5.58 -1.75 18.97
N ARG A 293 6.12 -2.97 18.96
CA ARG A 293 7.45 -3.30 19.49
C ARG A 293 8.50 -3.32 18.38
N SER A 294 9.70 -2.83 18.67
CA SER A 294 10.87 -2.97 17.80
C SER A 294 11.57 -4.31 18.03
N ARG A 295 12.61 -4.59 17.24
CA ARG A 295 13.43 -5.81 17.37
C ARG A 295 14.24 -5.84 18.69
N GLU A 296 14.47 -4.68 19.30
CA GLU A 296 15.11 -4.56 20.62
C GLU A 296 14.08 -4.63 21.77
N ASP A 297 12.88 -5.13 21.49
CA ASP A 297 11.78 -5.29 22.44
C ASP A 297 11.26 -3.99 23.08
N LYS A 298 11.62 -2.83 22.51
CA LYS A 298 11.16 -1.49 22.94
C LYS A 298 9.85 -1.11 22.24
N PHE A 299 8.98 -0.40 22.95
CA PHE A 299 7.74 0.14 22.39
C PHE A 299 8.00 1.46 21.66
N GLU A 300 8.31 1.36 20.38
CA GLU A 300 8.67 2.47 19.49
C GLU A 300 8.31 2.14 18.03
N GLY A 301 7.94 3.15 17.25
CA GLY A 301 7.54 2.97 15.86
C GLY A 301 6.10 2.48 15.69
N GLY A 302 5.69 2.36 14.42
CA GLY A 302 4.31 2.10 14.01
C GLY A 302 4.13 0.84 13.17
N GLY A 303 5.08 -0.10 13.18
CA GLY A 303 4.99 -1.32 12.40
C GLY A 303 3.81 -2.20 12.81
N VAL A 304 2.98 -2.59 11.84
CA VAL A 304 1.86 -3.53 12.03
C VAL A 304 2.04 -4.70 11.09
N CYS A 305 2.17 -5.90 11.65
CA CYS A 305 2.38 -7.13 10.91
C CYS A 305 1.13 -7.49 10.09
N ILE A 306 1.35 -8.00 8.87
CA ILE A 306 0.29 -8.49 8.01
C ILE A 306 0.35 -10.01 7.91
N ASP A 307 -0.82 -10.65 7.79
CA ASP A 307 -0.95 -12.10 7.63
C ASP A 307 -0.19 -12.92 8.70
N CYS A 308 -0.45 -12.62 9.98
CA CYS A 308 0.08 -13.38 11.11
C CYS A 308 -0.23 -14.89 10.95
N GLN A 309 0.83 -15.68 10.86
CA GLN A 309 0.81 -17.13 10.73
C GLN A 309 0.77 -17.80 12.11
N HIS A 310 0.80 -19.14 12.13
CA HIS A 310 0.84 -19.93 13.37
C HIS A 310 -0.32 -19.66 14.34
N HIS A 311 -1.50 -19.29 13.81
CA HIS A 311 -2.70 -18.95 14.58
C HIS A 311 -2.49 -17.76 15.54
N THR A 312 -1.58 -16.86 15.19
CA THR A 312 -1.33 -15.64 15.96
C THR A 312 -2.10 -14.43 15.40
N THR A 313 -2.19 -13.38 16.20
CA THR A 313 -2.87 -12.12 15.90
C THR A 313 -2.32 -11.00 16.78
N GLY A 314 -2.66 -9.75 16.46
CA GLY A 314 -2.14 -8.56 17.12
C GLY A 314 -1.20 -7.75 16.24
N ILE A 315 -0.66 -6.65 16.78
CA ILE A 315 0.19 -5.71 16.04
C ILE A 315 1.53 -6.36 15.65
N ASN A 316 2.07 -7.15 16.57
CA ASN A 316 3.34 -7.85 16.45
C ASN A 316 3.15 -9.37 16.36
N CYS A 317 1.92 -9.84 16.06
CA CYS A 317 1.55 -11.25 16.13
C CYS A 317 1.77 -11.88 17.53
N GLU A 318 1.52 -11.10 18.58
CA GLU A 318 1.88 -11.43 19.97
C GLU A 318 0.79 -12.19 20.76
N ARG A 319 -0.38 -12.38 20.16
CA ARG A 319 -1.55 -13.05 20.78
C ARG A 319 -2.02 -14.21 19.92
N CYS A 320 -2.81 -15.12 20.48
CA CYS A 320 -3.48 -16.16 19.71
C CYS A 320 -4.84 -15.69 19.18
N ILE A 321 -5.25 -16.20 18.02
CA ILE A 321 -6.61 -15.99 17.52
C ILE A 321 -7.65 -16.66 18.44
N PRO A 322 -8.92 -16.22 18.44
CA PRO A 322 -9.97 -16.86 19.22
C PRO A 322 -10.08 -18.37 18.94
N GLY A 323 -10.21 -19.17 20.01
CA GLY A 323 -10.20 -20.64 19.94
C GLY A 323 -8.81 -21.27 20.04
N TYR A 324 -7.78 -20.45 20.23
CA TYR A 324 -6.42 -20.88 20.55
C TYR A 324 -5.92 -20.14 21.80
N TYR A 325 -5.03 -20.78 22.56
CA TYR A 325 -4.36 -20.20 23.73
C TYR A 325 -2.86 -20.33 23.64
N ARG A 326 -2.14 -19.43 24.31
CA ARG A 326 -0.68 -19.44 24.35
C ARG A 326 -0.15 -20.57 25.23
N SER A 327 0.73 -21.42 24.70
CA SER A 327 1.40 -22.44 25.50
C SER A 327 2.52 -21.83 26.36
N PRO A 328 2.60 -22.19 27.65
CA PRO A 328 3.70 -21.77 28.52
C PRO A 328 5.04 -22.46 28.22
N ASP A 329 5.01 -23.58 27.48
CA ASP A 329 6.19 -24.41 27.21
C ASP A 329 6.98 -23.93 25.97
N HIS A 330 6.38 -23.06 25.16
CA HIS A 330 6.98 -22.58 23.91
C HIS A 330 7.31 -21.07 23.98
N PRO A 331 8.44 -20.65 23.40
CA PRO A 331 8.75 -19.22 23.28
C PRO A 331 7.84 -18.54 22.25
N ILE A 332 7.75 -17.20 22.33
CA ILE A 332 6.81 -16.41 21.51
C ILE A 332 7.09 -16.49 20.01
N ASP A 333 8.29 -16.85 19.60
CA ASP A 333 8.70 -17.01 18.20
C ASP A 333 8.47 -18.43 17.65
N SER A 334 8.03 -19.36 18.51
CA SER A 334 7.77 -20.75 18.11
C SER A 334 6.53 -20.85 17.22
N PRO A 335 6.57 -21.63 16.12
CA PRO A 335 5.40 -21.90 15.30
C PRO A 335 4.30 -22.71 16.04
N TYR A 336 4.63 -23.26 17.21
CA TYR A 336 3.71 -24.01 18.08
C TYR A 336 3.23 -23.20 19.28
N ILE A 337 3.42 -21.86 19.30
CA ILE A 337 3.04 -21.03 20.45
C ILE A 337 1.53 -21.06 20.74
N CYS A 338 0.69 -21.18 19.72
CA CYS A 338 -0.77 -21.19 19.86
C CYS A 338 -1.34 -22.60 19.70
N TYR A 339 -1.91 -23.13 20.78
CA TYR A 339 -2.60 -24.42 20.81
C TYR A 339 -4.11 -24.24 20.73
N ARG A 340 -4.77 -25.12 19.97
CA ARG A 340 -6.23 -25.13 19.85
C ARG A 340 -6.87 -25.47 21.19
N CYS A 341 -7.89 -24.72 21.58
CA CYS A 341 -8.72 -25.01 22.74
C CYS A 341 -9.45 -26.35 22.57
N ASN A 342 -9.45 -27.19 23.60
CA ASN A 342 -10.21 -28.45 23.61
C ASN A 342 -11.58 -28.25 24.29
N CYS A 343 -12.45 -27.44 23.67
CA CYS A 343 -13.73 -27.02 24.23
C CYS A 343 -14.91 -27.43 23.33
N GLU A 344 -14.98 -28.71 22.98
CA GLU A 344 -15.99 -29.26 22.06
C GLU A 344 -17.30 -29.69 22.76
N SER A 345 -17.50 -29.28 24.02
CA SER A 345 -18.66 -29.64 24.82
C SER A 345 -19.87 -28.73 24.56
N ASP A 346 -21.08 -29.28 24.65
CA ASP A 346 -22.33 -28.52 24.58
C ASP A 346 -22.47 -27.47 25.70
N PHE A 347 -21.65 -27.56 26.76
CA PHE A 347 -21.69 -26.69 27.93
C PHE A 347 -20.65 -25.56 27.88
N THR A 348 -19.72 -25.61 26.92
CA THR A 348 -18.68 -24.59 26.70
C THR A 348 -19.07 -23.65 25.57
N ASP A 349 -18.53 -22.42 25.56
CA ASP A 349 -18.77 -21.45 24.49
C ASP A 349 -17.82 -21.63 23.27
N GLY A 350 -16.89 -22.57 23.36
CA GLY A 350 -15.91 -22.90 22.31
C GLY A 350 -14.60 -22.11 22.40
N THR A 351 -14.47 -21.19 23.36
CA THR A 351 -13.25 -20.42 23.63
C THR A 351 -12.61 -20.84 24.96
N CYS A 352 -11.33 -20.51 25.14
CA CYS A 352 -10.59 -20.83 26.34
C CYS A 352 -9.75 -19.66 26.84
N GLU A 353 -9.45 -19.68 28.14
CA GLU A 353 -8.59 -18.73 28.83
C GLU A 353 -7.16 -18.81 28.29
N ASP A 354 -6.56 -17.64 28.07
CA ASP A 354 -5.18 -17.55 27.59
C ASP A 354 -4.20 -18.12 28.64
N LEU A 355 -3.09 -18.68 28.20
CA LEU A 355 -2.08 -19.41 29.00
C LEU A 355 -2.53 -20.74 29.62
N THR A 356 -3.75 -20.83 30.15
CA THR A 356 -4.23 -22.04 30.87
C THR A 356 -4.96 -23.02 29.96
N GLY A 357 -5.59 -22.53 28.89
CA GLY A 357 -6.44 -23.35 28.02
C GLY A 357 -7.76 -23.79 28.65
N ARG A 358 -8.14 -23.22 29.82
CA ARG A 358 -9.40 -23.54 30.49
C ARG A 358 -10.60 -23.03 29.68
N CYS A 359 -11.56 -23.90 29.39
CA CYS A 359 -12.73 -23.52 28.61
C CYS A 359 -13.65 -22.54 29.34
N TYR A 360 -14.19 -21.57 28.61
CA TYR A 360 -15.26 -20.73 29.11
C TYR A 360 -16.62 -21.45 29.04
N CYS A 361 -17.35 -21.41 30.14
CA CYS A 361 -18.66 -22.04 30.26
C CYS A 361 -19.77 -21.16 29.70
N LYS A 362 -20.79 -21.80 29.10
CA LYS A 362 -22.04 -21.11 28.76
C LYS A 362 -22.72 -20.55 30.02
N PRO A 363 -23.57 -19.51 29.91
CA PRO A 363 -24.10 -18.75 31.06
C PRO A 363 -24.81 -19.54 32.18
N ASN A 364 -25.25 -20.78 31.93
CA ASN A 364 -25.95 -21.63 32.91
C ASN A 364 -25.05 -22.70 33.54
N TYR A 365 -23.79 -22.77 33.12
CA TYR A 365 -22.84 -23.82 33.48
C TYR A 365 -21.61 -23.21 34.18
N THR A 366 -20.94 -24.01 34.99
CA THR A 366 -19.75 -23.64 35.75
C THR A 366 -18.89 -24.88 36.01
N GLY A 367 -17.74 -24.70 36.67
CA GLY A 367 -16.74 -25.75 36.88
C GLY A 367 -15.58 -25.65 35.89
N GLU A 368 -14.49 -26.36 36.18
CA GLU A 368 -13.28 -26.36 35.35
C GLU A 368 -13.51 -26.97 33.96
N HIS A 369 -14.46 -27.90 33.86
CA HIS A 369 -14.88 -28.56 32.63
C HIS A 369 -16.32 -28.24 32.22
N CYS A 370 -16.92 -27.20 32.82
CA CYS A 370 -18.31 -26.80 32.59
C CYS A 370 -19.32 -27.93 32.85
N ASP A 371 -19.03 -28.76 33.84
CA ASP A 371 -19.74 -29.98 34.23
C ASP A 371 -20.70 -29.78 35.42
N ALA A 372 -20.86 -28.54 35.88
CA ALA A 372 -21.80 -28.18 36.93
C ALA A 372 -22.75 -27.06 36.48
N CYS A 373 -23.92 -26.96 37.11
CA CYS A 373 -24.82 -25.83 36.90
C CYS A 373 -24.32 -24.60 37.67
N ALA A 374 -24.34 -23.45 37.01
CA ALA A 374 -24.00 -22.16 37.63
C ALA A 374 -24.94 -21.85 38.80
N GLU A 375 -24.52 -20.95 39.68
CA GLU A 375 -25.32 -20.56 40.84
C GLU A 375 -26.72 -20.07 40.41
N GLY A 376 -27.77 -20.64 41.01
CA GLY A 376 -29.16 -20.35 40.65
C GLY A 376 -29.77 -21.28 39.60
N TYR A 377 -29.02 -22.27 39.10
CA TYR A 377 -29.48 -23.32 38.18
C TYR A 377 -29.35 -24.73 38.81
N LEU A 378 -30.18 -25.68 38.37
CA LEU A 378 -30.25 -27.07 38.86
C LEU A 378 -30.54 -28.05 37.72
N ASN A 379 -30.26 -29.34 37.94
CA ASN A 379 -30.51 -30.47 37.03
C ASN A 379 -29.64 -30.47 35.76
N PHE A 380 -28.33 -30.71 35.93
CA PHE A 380 -27.41 -31.02 34.82
C PHE A 380 -27.88 -32.27 34.07
N PRO A 381 -27.83 -32.34 32.73
CA PRO A 381 -27.18 -31.41 31.78
C PRO A 381 -28.06 -30.23 31.32
N HIS A 382 -29.30 -30.10 31.77
CA HIS A 382 -30.20 -29.06 31.28
C HIS A 382 -30.08 -27.71 32.01
N CYS A 383 -29.60 -27.74 33.27
CA CYS A 383 -29.37 -26.56 34.11
C CYS A 383 -30.51 -25.54 34.03
N TYR A 384 -31.69 -25.93 34.52
CA TYR A 384 -32.85 -25.06 34.61
C TYR A 384 -32.72 -24.10 35.79
N ARG A 385 -33.21 -22.87 35.64
CA ARG A 385 -33.23 -21.90 36.74
C ARG A 385 -34.04 -22.47 37.91
N LYS A 386 -33.55 -22.35 39.15
CA LYS A 386 -34.14 -22.94 40.37
C LYS A 386 -35.68 -22.81 40.47
N TRP A 387 -36.23 -21.63 40.15
CA TRP A 387 -37.69 -21.38 40.17
C TRP A 387 -38.52 -22.20 39.15
N ARG A 388 -37.93 -22.63 38.03
CA ARG A 388 -38.65 -23.46 37.04
C ARG A 388 -38.77 -24.93 37.47
N VAL A 389 -37.93 -25.40 38.39
CA VAL A 389 -37.96 -26.78 38.87
C VAL A 389 -38.96 -26.93 40.02
N THR A 390 -39.10 -25.91 40.89
CA THR A 390 -40.12 -25.87 41.94
C THR A 390 -41.52 -25.53 41.40
N SER A 391 -41.62 -24.90 40.23
CA SER A 391 -42.87 -24.68 39.51
C SER A 391 -43.21 -25.86 38.57
N GLY A 392 -42.99 -27.08 39.03
CA GLY A 392 -43.67 -28.23 38.44
C GLY A 392 -45.17 -28.04 38.65
N THR A 393 -45.97 -28.11 37.59
CA THR A 393 -47.43 -28.03 37.69
C THR A 393 -47.92 -28.99 38.77
N CYS A 394 -48.55 -28.47 39.82
CA CYS A 394 -49.09 -29.27 40.92
C CYS A 394 -50.04 -30.33 40.34
N GLN A 395 -49.62 -31.59 40.27
CA GLN A 395 -50.46 -32.71 39.81
C GLN A 395 -51.25 -33.28 40.98
N CYS A 396 -51.96 -32.42 41.70
CA CYS A 396 -52.88 -32.84 42.74
C CYS A 396 -54.06 -33.57 42.08
N SER A 397 -54.23 -34.84 42.45
CA SER A 397 -55.23 -35.72 41.85
C SER A 397 -56.07 -36.48 42.88
N GLY A 398 -55.71 -36.40 44.17
CA GLY A 398 -56.48 -37.03 45.22
C GLY A 398 -57.86 -36.37 45.39
N PRO A 399 -58.90 -37.16 45.74
CA PRO A 399 -60.27 -36.65 45.95
C PRO A 399 -60.35 -35.67 47.13
N GLY A 400 -59.37 -35.73 48.04
CA GLY A 400 -59.20 -34.80 49.15
C GLY A 400 -58.56 -33.47 48.80
N GLN A 401 -58.21 -33.21 47.53
CA GLN A 401 -57.57 -31.95 47.15
C GLN A 401 -58.52 -30.76 47.34
N TYR A 402 -57.99 -29.63 47.80
CA TYR A 402 -58.80 -28.43 47.96
C TYR A 402 -59.18 -27.82 46.59
N ASP A 403 -58.17 -27.37 45.83
CA ASP A 403 -58.35 -26.65 44.56
C ASP A 403 -57.20 -26.92 43.56
N GLY A 404 -56.53 -28.07 43.69
CA GLY A 404 -55.36 -28.41 42.85
C GLY A 404 -54.05 -27.69 43.21
N SER A 405 -54.10 -26.74 44.14
CA SER A 405 -52.92 -26.02 44.64
C SER A 405 -52.03 -26.88 45.53
N CYS A 406 -50.71 -26.73 45.36
CA CYS A 406 -49.69 -27.33 46.22
C CYS A 406 -48.74 -26.26 46.79
N ASP A 407 -48.06 -26.60 47.88
CA ASP A 407 -47.05 -25.76 48.50
C ASP A 407 -45.86 -25.55 47.55
N SER A 408 -45.43 -24.29 47.38
CA SER A 408 -44.43 -23.90 46.37
C SER A 408 -43.01 -24.34 46.67
N GLU A 409 -42.71 -24.74 47.91
CA GLU A 409 -41.37 -25.21 48.32
C GLU A 409 -41.30 -26.74 48.41
N THR A 410 -42.38 -27.38 48.87
CA THR A 410 -42.42 -28.83 49.12
C THR A 410 -43.16 -29.63 48.07
N GLY A 411 -44.00 -28.99 47.24
CA GLY A 411 -44.83 -29.66 46.23
C GLY A 411 -46.01 -30.45 46.81
N GLN A 412 -46.26 -30.37 48.13
CA GLN A 412 -47.34 -31.07 48.80
C GLN A 412 -48.69 -30.41 48.53
N CYS A 413 -49.70 -31.20 48.14
CA CYS A 413 -51.05 -30.72 47.87
C CYS A 413 -51.76 -30.21 49.13
N LEU A 414 -52.56 -29.16 48.96
CA LEU A 414 -53.40 -28.64 50.04
C LEU A 414 -54.63 -29.55 50.24
N CYS A 415 -54.67 -30.27 51.35
CA CYS A 415 -55.72 -31.25 51.64
C CYS A 415 -56.92 -30.65 52.37
N ARG A 416 -58.12 -31.08 51.99
CA ARG A 416 -59.38 -30.80 52.69
C ARG A 416 -59.37 -31.45 54.07
N THR A 417 -60.15 -30.89 54.98
CA THR A 417 -60.33 -31.44 56.33
C THR A 417 -60.75 -32.91 56.25
N GLY A 418 -60.02 -33.78 56.95
CA GLY A 418 -60.23 -35.22 56.94
C GLY A 418 -59.31 -35.98 55.98
N PHE A 419 -58.51 -35.30 55.16
CA PHE A 419 -57.54 -35.91 54.24
C PHE A 419 -56.09 -35.53 54.58
N GLN A 420 -55.14 -36.38 54.22
CA GLN A 420 -53.70 -36.20 54.37
C GLN A 420 -52.94 -36.90 53.23
N GLY A 421 -51.61 -36.78 53.22
CA GLY A 421 -50.74 -37.34 52.20
C GLY A 421 -50.26 -36.30 51.19
N HIS A 422 -49.19 -36.61 50.44
CA HIS A 422 -48.58 -35.67 49.49
C HIS A 422 -49.55 -35.24 48.38
N LEU A 423 -50.49 -36.12 48.00
CA LEU A 423 -51.51 -35.89 46.97
C LEU A 423 -52.94 -35.84 47.54
N CYS A 424 -53.10 -35.79 48.88
CA CYS A 424 -54.40 -35.84 49.56
C CYS A 424 -55.22 -37.10 49.26
N ASP A 425 -54.52 -38.23 49.19
CA ASP A 425 -55.00 -39.56 48.80
C ASP A 425 -55.21 -40.50 50.01
N GLN A 426 -55.05 -39.99 51.24
CA GLN A 426 -55.26 -40.75 52.47
C GLN A 426 -56.19 -40.02 53.43
N CYS A 427 -56.90 -40.76 54.29
CA CYS A 427 -57.67 -40.12 55.36
C CYS A 427 -56.74 -39.69 56.51
N ALA A 428 -56.99 -38.50 57.06
CA ALA A 428 -56.32 -38.00 58.25
C ALA A 428 -56.68 -38.87 59.47
N PRO A 429 -55.81 -38.97 60.49
CA PRO A 429 -56.08 -39.75 61.69
C PRO A 429 -57.40 -39.35 62.35
N GLY A 430 -58.25 -40.34 62.64
CA GLY A 430 -59.59 -40.12 63.20
C GLY A 430 -60.71 -39.94 62.16
N TYR A 431 -60.37 -39.94 60.87
CA TYR A 431 -61.32 -40.00 59.76
C TYR A 431 -61.17 -41.34 59.04
N PHE A 432 -62.31 -41.92 58.63
CA PHE A 432 -62.37 -43.25 58.04
C PHE A 432 -63.29 -43.22 56.81
N ASN A 433 -63.25 -44.27 55.98
CA ASN A 433 -64.06 -44.41 54.75
C ASN A 433 -63.59 -43.54 53.55
N TYR A 434 -62.37 -43.76 53.05
CA TYR A 434 -61.87 -43.17 51.80
C TYR A 434 -62.74 -43.64 50.60
N PRO A 435 -63.12 -42.79 49.64
CA PRO A 435 -62.62 -41.43 49.36
C PRO A 435 -63.39 -40.29 50.03
N LEU A 436 -64.26 -40.57 51.01
CA LEU A 436 -65.08 -39.54 51.67
C LEU A 436 -64.49 -39.04 53.00
N CYS A 437 -63.67 -39.85 53.67
CA CYS A 437 -62.95 -39.56 54.91
C CYS A 437 -63.81 -38.79 55.93
N GLN A 438 -64.80 -39.49 56.50
CA GLN A 438 -65.78 -38.94 57.45
C GLN A 438 -65.42 -39.30 58.90
N ARG A 439 -65.84 -38.46 59.86
CA ARG A 439 -65.61 -38.67 61.29
C ARG A 439 -66.80 -39.43 61.90
N GLU A 440 -66.52 -40.50 62.66
CA GLU A 440 -67.56 -41.26 63.34
C GLU A 440 -68.02 -40.51 64.61
N PHE A 441 -69.33 -40.21 64.71
CA PHE A 441 -69.95 -39.71 65.94
C PHE A 441 -70.51 -40.91 66.73
N THR A 442 -69.86 -41.26 67.83
CA THR A 442 -70.37 -42.29 68.75
C THR A 442 -71.41 -41.70 69.71
N LEU A 443 -72.63 -42.23 69.70
CA LEU A 443 -73.64 -42.09 70.77
C LEU A 443 -74.13 -43.50 71.18
N PRO A 444 -74.54 -43.68 72.45
CA PRO A 444 -74.35 -44.95 73.17
C PRO A 444 -75.43 -46.01 72.94
N HIS A 445 -75.01 -47.25 73.17
CA HIS A 445 -75.72 -48.52 73.03
C HIS A 445 -77.21 -48.55 73.41
N ARG A 446 -78.01 -49.17 72.53
CA ARG A 446 -79.07 -50.11 72.95
C ARG A 446 -79.19 -51.26 71.94
N SER A 447 -79.01 -52.47 72.45
CA SER A 447 -79.05 -53.76 71.75
C SER A 447 -80.51 -54.22 71.47
N PRO A 448 -80.75 -55.40 70.84
CA PRO A 448 -80.90 -55.51 69.39
C PRO A 448 -82.14 -56.36 69.00
N ALA A 449 -82.48 -56.42 67.71
CA ALA A 449 -83.23 -57.54 67.16
C ALA A 449 -82.91 -57.67 65.65
N VAL A 450 -82.33 -58.80 65.20
CA VAL A 450 -83.04 -59.89 64.45
C VAL A 450 -83.11 -59.51 62.96
N THR A 451 -82.62 -60.22 61.94
CA THR A 451 -82.18 -61.61 61.70
C THR A 451 -81.71 -61.66 60.23
N TRP A 452 -80.64 -62.41 59.94
CA TRP A 452 -80.43 -63.35 58.81
C TRP A 452 -80.79 -62.99 57.36
N CYS A 453 -79.79 -63.06 56.46
CA CYS A 453 -79.60 -64.08 55.40
C CYS A 453 -78.70 -63.51 54.29
N LEU A 454 -77.54 -64.14 54.00
CA LEU A 454 -77.29 -65.01 52.82
C LEU A 454 -77.65 -64.30 51.49
N SER A 455 -76.84 -64.20 50.44
CA SER A 455 -75.63 -64.94 50.07
C SER A 455 -75.17 -64.51 48.67
N LEU A 456 -73.91 -64.82 48.38
CA LEU A 456 -73.33 -65.23 47.08
C LEU A 456 -73.13 -64.22 45.92
N CYS A 457 -71.95 -64.44 45.30
CA CYS A 457 -71.67 -64.41 43.86
C CYS A 457 -71.53 -63.05 43.19
N LEU A 458 -70.70 -62.87 42.16
CA LEU A 458 -69.57 -63.56 41.54
C LEU A 458 -69.13 -62.56 40.44
N PHE A 459 -67.83 -62.48 40.16
CA PHE A 459 -67.24 -62.16 38.85
C PHE A 459 -67.72 -60.94 38.01
N CYS A 460 -66.76 -60.02 37.83
CA CYS A 460 -66.07 -59.76 36.56
C CYS A 460 -66.71 -58.87 35.47
N VAL A 461 -65.79 -58.14 34.80
CA VAL A 461 -65.80 -57.63 33.41
C VAL A 461 -66.25 -56.18 33.17
N SER A 462 -65.22 -55.38 32.85
CA SER A 462 -65.09 -54.33 31.81
C SER A 462 -66.06 -53.16 31.74
N PHE A 463 -65.52 -51.94 31.71
CA PHE A 463 -64.96 -51.34 30.49
C PHE A 463 -63.89 -50.31 30.83
#